data_AF-A0A381NEK6-F1
#
_entry.id   AF-A0A381NEK6-F1
#
_cell.length_a   1.000
_cell.length_b   1.000
_cell.length_c   1.000
_cell.angle_alpha   90.00
_cell.angle_beta   90.00
_cell.angle_gamma   90.00
#
_symmetry.space_group_name_H-M   'P 1'
#
loop_
_entity.id
_entity.type
_entity.pdbx_description
1 polymer ?
#
loop_
_entity_poly.entity_id
_entity_poly.type
_entity_poly.pdbx_seq_one_letter_code
_entity_poly.pdbx_strand_id
1 'polypeptide(L)'
;MMNFGHFETEVHLRYPKSKLFIRNMCDGGNTPGFRPHSGRISPWAFPGAEQFNNEFIRNSDSQGHFETPDQWLFRLKADIIIAFFGYNESFSEDKGLKRYEAELDAFVIHTLSQSYNGKSPAQLALVSPTSFQDLSDKFDLPDGVEINKYLSLYTDAMERVASKHNVNFIDTYNPSKRWFKSTEEITIDGFQLNEKGYRLLSELISDQLFTKRKRKSAKNENLVRAAVLDKNWMWHNDFKIPNGVHVFGRRYEPYGPNNYPAELAKIREMTSIRDEAIWMALRGKKMDLAKKDNNTSSLPPVETNYKRGDIDAPGIIIVDSKSKGSTPRKERSSYLYGDDAVRTITTAPGYKIELFASEQEFEDLANPVQLSFDNEGRLWVATMPDYPHYRPGDERPNDKLIILEDTDADGVADQQTTFADGLHLPVGFELSPEGVYVSQGTNLILFSDSDGDGRADKKQIVLSGFDDHDTHHTISAFCSDPSGAIYMGQGVFLHSNIETAYGPVRGTNGGFFRYNPQRRHLERTVQHEYLPNPWGIAFDKWGQNFFCDTSDPSIRWMMPGSIKPLYAVG
;
A
#
# COMPACT_ATOMS: atom_id res chain seq x y z
N MET A 1 -4.38 -10.96 5.27
CA MET A 1 -4.91 -11.27 6.62
C MET A 1 -5.43 -10.03 7.36
N MET A 2 -4.66 -8.94 7.44
CA MET A 2 -5.04 -7.69 8.12
C MET A 2 -6.32 -7.04 7.54
N ASN A 3 -6.49 -7.08 6.21
CA ASN A 3 -7.60 -6.43 5.50
C ASN A 3 -8.97 -7.05 5.80
N PHE A 4 -9.04 -8.32 6.23
CA PHE A 4 -10.30 -9.00 6.55
C PHE A 4 -10.52 -9.23 8.05
N GLY A 5 -9.46 -9.16 8.88
CA GLY A 5 -9.55 -9.25 10.34
C GLY A 5 -9.93 -10.61 10.93
N HIS A 6 -10.04 -11.66 10.12
CA HIS A 6 -10.58 -12.96 10.57
C HIS A 6 -9.72 -13.68 11.62
N PHE A 7 -8.39 -13.68 11.49
CA PHE A 7 -7.51 -14.41 12.41
C PHE A 7 -7.59 -13.87 13.84
N GLU A 8 -7.40 -12.56 14.00
CA GLU A 8 -7.46 -11.93 15.31
C GLU A 8 -8.86 -12.02 15.93
N THR A 9 -9.91 -11.86 15.11
CA THR A 9 -11.29 -12.09 15.54
C THR A 9 -11.46 -13.51 16.09
N GLU A 10 -11.00 -14.53 15.36
CA GLU A 10 -11.09 -15.94 15.76
C GLU A 10 -10.41 -16.19 17.11
N VAL A 11 -9.19 -15.67 17.29
CA VAL A 11 -8.43 -15.82 18.53
C VAL A 11 -9.14 -15.13 19.69
N HIS A 12 -9.61 -13.90 19.54
CA HIS A 12 -10.36 -13.20 20.59
C HIS A 12 -11.65 -13.94 20.98
N LEU A 13 -12.41 -14.47 20.02
CA LEU A 13 -13.64 -15.21 20.27
C LEU A 13 -13.41 -16.52 21.06
N ARG A 14 -12.26 -17.18 20.88
CA ARG A 14 -11.86 -18.38 21.62
C ARG A 14 -11.36 -18.05 23.04
N TYR A 15 -10.71 -16.90 23.20
CA TYR A 15 -10.04 -16.47 24.44
C TYR A 15 -10.59 -15.15 25.01
N PRO A 16 -11.90 -15.00 25.27
CA PRO A 16 -12.51 -13.71 25.62
C PRO A 16 -12.11 -13.15 26.99
N LYS A 17 -11.41 -13.95 27.81
CA LYS A 17 -10.87 -13.52 29.11
C LYS A 17 -9.41 -13.08 29.04
N SER A 18 -8.72 -13.39 27.96
CA SER A 18 -7.33 -13.00 27.73
C SER A 18 -7.30 -11.58 27.16
N LYS A 19 -6.48 -10.72 27.75
CA LYS A 19 -6.20 -9.38 27.21
C LYS A 19 -5.07 -9.48 26.19
N LEU A 20 -5.38 -10.07 25.04
CA LEU A 20 -4.41 -10.28 23.96
C LEU A 20 -4.20 -8.98 23.18
N PHE A 21 -2.97 -8.81 22.69
CA PHE A 21 -2.58 -7.78 21.73
C PHE A 21 -1.98 -8.48 20.52
N ILE A 22 -2.53 -8.25 19.33
CA ILE A 22 -2.07 -8.87 18.08
C ILE A 22 -1.65 -7.77 17.10
N ARG A 23 -0.45 -7.91 16.54
CA ARG A 23 0.18 -6.95 15.62
C ARG A 23 0.69 -7.68 14.39
N ASN A 24 0.31 -7.20 13.21
CA ASN A 24 0.77 -7.75 11.94
C ASN A 24 2.01 -6.97 11.47
N MET A 25 3.16 -7.63 11.44
CA MET A 25 4.41 -7.04 10.95
C MET A 25 4.85 -7.64 9.60
N CYS A 26 3.93 -8.27 8.88
CA CYS A 26 4.20 -8.90 7.59
C CYS A 26 4.26 -7.84 6.48
N ASP A 27 5.07 -8.14 5.47
CA ASP A 27 5.12 -7.38 4.23
C ASP A 27 5.35 -8.32 3.05
N GLY A 28 4.90 -7.90 1.87
CA GLY A 28 5.11 -8.64 0.64
C GLY A 28 6.60 -8.80 0.35
N GLY A 29 7.00 -9.96 -0.16
CA GLY A 29 8.38 -10.24 -0.54
C GLY A 29 9.34 -10.42 0.64
N ASN A 30 8.87 -10.44 1.89
CA ASN A 30 9.72 -10.76 3.03
C ASN A 30 10.15 -12.24 2.99
N THR A 31 11.39 -12.50 3.42
CA THR A 31 11.93 -13.85 3.67
C THR A 31 12.37 -13.96 5.14
N PRO A 32 12.84 -15.13 5.64
CA PRO A 32 13.36 -15.24 6.99
C PRO A 32 14.46 -14.22 7.27
N GLY A 33 15.38 -13.99 6.32
CA GLY A 33 16.54 -13.12 6.46
C GLY A 33 16.42 -11.74 5.81
N PHE A 34 15.55 -11.54 4.82
CA PHE A 34 15.48 -10.30 4.03
C PHE A 34 14.12 -9.60 4.18
N ARG A 35 14.14 -8.36 4.68
CA ARG A 35 12.99 -7.49 4.98
C ARG A 35 13.33 -6.02 4.71
N PRO A 36 13.50 -5.63 3.44
CA PRO A 36 13.95 -4.29 3.07
C PRO A 36 12.91 -3.23 3.48
N HIS A 37 13.39 -2.03 3.74
CA HIS A 37 12.53 -0.90 4.06
C HIS A 37 13.23 0.42 3.74
N SER A 38 12.55 1.32 3.04
CA SER A 38 13.10 2.59 2.58
C SER A 38 13.68 3.46 3.69
N GLY A 39 13.04 3.42 4.85
CA GLY A 39 13.39 4.19 6.05
C GLY A 39 14.43 3.57 6.97
N ARG A 40 15.11 2.49 6.59
CA ARG A 40 16.10 1.81 7.44
C ARG A 40 17.32 1.38 6.64
N ILE A 41 18.51 1.59 7.19
CA ILE A 41 19.78 1.27 6.53
C ILE A 41 19.91 -0.22 6.21
N SER A 42 19.65 -1.10 7.18
CA SER A 42 19.78 -2.54 6.98
C SER A 42 18.48 -3.17 6.48
N PRO A 43 18.49 -3.91 5.36
CA PRO A 43 17.34 -4.70 4.92
C PRO A 43 17.26 -6.06 5.64
N TRP A 44 18.24 -6.40 6.48
CA TRP A 44 18.35 -7.72 7.08
C TRP A 44 17.47 -7.85 8.32
N ALA A 45 16.82 -9.01 8.44
CA ALA A 45 15.90 -9.30 9.53
C ALA A 45 16.61 -9.51 10.88
N PHE A 46 17.85 -10.02 10.83
CA PHE A 46 18.71 -10.29 11.98
C PHE A 46 20.19 -10.21 11.56
N PRO A 47 21.13 -10.03 12.51
CA PRO A 47 22.57 -9.98 12.21
C PRO A 47 23.08 -11.25 11.53
N GLY A 48 23.82 -11.11 10.42
CA GLY A 48 24.37 -12.24 9.67
C GLY A 48 23.42 -12.88 8.68
N ALA A 49 22.22 -12.34 8.46
CA ALA A 49 21.30 -12.84 7.45
C ALA A 49 21.81 -12.61 6.01
N GLU A 50 22.67 -11.62 5.80
CA GLU A 50 23.25 -11.26 4.49
C GLU A 50 24.02 -12.41 3.83
N GLN A 51 24.61 -13.31 4.62
CA GLN A 51 25.39 -14.44 4.11
C GLN A 51 24.56 -15.43 3.30
N PHE A 52 23.24 -15.43 3.48
CA PHE A 52 22.33 -16.31 2.75
C PHE A 52 21.92 -15.73 1.40
N ASN A 53 22.13 -14.43 1.14
CA ASN A 53 21.56 -13.80 -0.05
C ASN A 53 22.54 -12.89 -0.82
N ASN A 54 23.15 -13.45 -1.87
CA ASN A 54 24.04 -12.72 -2.77
C ASN A 54 23.30 -11.77 -3.73
N GLU A 55 22.01 -11.98 -3.98
CA GLU A 55 21.23 -11.18 -4.92
C GLU A 55 20.85 -9.82 -4.31
N PHE A 56 20.54 -9.81 -3.01
CA PHE A 56 20.05 -8.64 -2.29
C PHE A 56 21.11 -7.93 -1.45
N ILE A 57 22.39 -8.30 -1.60
CA ILE A 57 23.50 -7.69 -0.85
C ILE A 57 23.85 -6.26 -1.31
N ARG A 58 23.36 -5.87 -2.49
CA ARG A 58 23.60 -4.54 -3.05
C ARG A 58 22.91 -3.47 -2.20
N ASN A 59 23.63 -2.38 -1.94
CA ASN A 59 23.11 -1.25 -1.20
C ASN A 59 22.08 -0.50 -2.05
N SER A 60 20.85 -0.40 -1.56
CA SER A 60 19.77 0.36 -2.19
C SER A 60 19.74 1.84 -1.78
N ASP A 61 20.76 2.32 -1.07
CA ASP A 61 20.82 3.66 -0.48
C ASP A 61 19.62 3.94 0.46
N SER A 62 19.05 2.92 1.11
CA SER A 62 18.02 3.16 2.11
C SER A 62 18.59 3.94 3.30
N GLN A 63 17.83 4.93 3.76
CA GLN A 63 18.29 5.90 4.75
C GLN A 63 17.18 6.14 5.77
N GLY A 64 17.56 6.23 7.03
CA GLY A 64 16.63 6.51 8.10
C GLY A 64 16.86 5.68 9.34
N HIS A 65 15.91 5.80 10.26
CA HIS A 65 15.97 5.20 11.60
C HIS A 65 14.68 4.44 11.95
N PHE A 66 13.95 3.97 10.94
CA PHE A 66 12.84 3.03 11.17
C PHE A 66 13.38 1.80 11.91
N GLU A 67 12.66 1.36 12.94
CA GLU A 67 13.10 0.28 13.82
C GLU A 67 13.34 -1.02 13.03
N THR A 68 14.37 -1.78 13.42
CA THR A 68 14.60 -3.16 12.93
C THR A 68 13.46 -4.08 13.38
N PRO A 69 13.28 -5.26 12.75
CA PRO A 69 12.28 -6.23 13.22
C PRO A 69 12.43 -6.57 14.71
N ASP A 70 13.67 -6.74 15.20
CA ASP A 70 13.93 -6.99 16.62
C ASP A 70 13.54 -5.79 17.51
N GLN A 71 13.89 -4.56 17.11
CA GLN A 71 13.54 -3.36 17.88
C GLN A 71 12.02 -3.21 18.03
N TRP A 72 11.27 -3.44 16.94
CA TRP A 72 9.82 -3.50 16.99
C TRP A 72 9.30 -4.57 17.96
N LEU A 73 9.84 -5.79 17.90
CA LEU A 73 9.43 -6.89 18.78
C LEU A 73 9.74 -6.60 20.26
N PHE A 74 10.90 -5.99 20.56
CA PHE A 74 11.24 -5.50 21.91
C PHE A 74 10.28 -4.42 22.38
N ARG A 75 9.96 -3.45 21.52
CA ARG A 75 9.01 -2.37 21.83
C ARG A 75 7.63 -2.91 22.14
N LEU A 76 7.16 -3.88 21.36
CA LEU A 76 5.88 -4.55 21.51
C LEU A 76 5.86 -5.58 22.64
N LYS A 77 7.03 -5.93 23.21
CA LYS A 77 7.19 -6.94 24.25
C LYS A 77 6.59 -8.29 23.83
N ALA A 78 6.90 -8.72 22.61
CA ALA A 78 6.29 -9.89 22.01
C ALA A 78 6.55 -11.18 22.83
N ASP A 79 5.48 -11.93 23.13
CA ASP A 79 5.57 -13.25 23.76
C ASP A 79 5.64 -14.38 22.72
N ILE A 80 4.86 -14.24 21.64
CA ILE A 80 4.65 -15.26 20.60
C ILE A 80 4.86 -14.62 19.23
N ILE A 81 5.68 -15.26 18.40
CA ILE A 81 5.92 -14.90 17.01
C ILE A 81 5.33 -15.99 16.12
N ILE A 82 4.50 -15.57 15.17
CA ILE A 82 3.92 -16.45 14.15
C ILE A 82 4.52 -16.00 12.81
N ALA A 83 5.40 -16.82 12.25
CA ALA A 83 6.19 -16.47 11.08
C ALA A 83 5.70 -17.22 9.84
N PHE A 84 5.46 -16.49 8.75
CA PHE A 84 4.96 -17.00 7.48
C PHE A 84 6.06 -16.84 6.43
N PHE A 85 6.55 -17.95 5.87
CA PHE A 85 7.63 -17.95 4.87
C PHE A 85 7.41 -19.09 3.85
N GLY A 86 8.25 -19.16 2.83
CA GLY A 86 8.31 -20.26 1.87
C GLY A 86 7.62 -19.97 0.54
N TYR A 87 6.70 -19.00 0.46
CA TYR A 87 6.07 -18.62 -0.81
C TYR A 87 7.10 -17.99 -1.77
N ASN A 88 7.68 -16.86 -1.37
CA ASN A 88 8.66 -16.11 -2.17
C ASN A 88 9.86 -16.97 -2.57
N GLU A 89 10.34 -17.77 -1.63
CA GLU A 89 11.56 -18.56 -1.78
C GLU A 89 11.33 -19.75 -2.72
N SER A 90 10.10 -20.26 -2.82
CA SER A 90 9.75 -21.39 -3.71
C SER A 90 9.98 -21.09 -5.20
N PHE A 91 9.93 -19.81 -5.60
CA PHE A 91 10.22 -19.38 -6.96
C PHE A 91 11.71 -19.46 -7.34
N SER A 92 12.58 -19.79 -6.39
CA SER A 92 13.98 -20.17 -6.69
C SER A 92 14.13 -21.67 -7.01
N GLU A 93 13.01 -22.41 -7.05
CA GLU A 93 12.94 -23.82 -7.43
C GLU A 93 13.94 -24.69 -6.63
N ASP A 94 14.43 -25.78 -7.21
CA ASP A 94 15.39 -26.69 -6.56
C ASP A 94 16.71 -25.99 -6.16
N LYS A 95 17.08 -24.92 -6.87
CA LYS A 95 18.34 -24.18 -6.65
C LYS A 95 18.31 -23.37 -5.34
N GLY A 96 17.13 -22.92 -4.91
CA GLY A 96 16.96 -22.11 -3.71
C GLY A 96 16.75 -22.91 -2.41
N LEU A 97 16.41 -24.19 -2.51
CA LEU A 97 15.94 -24.99 -1.37
C LEU A 97 16.95 -25.05 -0.21
N LYS A 98 18.22 -25.37 -0.50
CA LYS A 98 19.28 -25.43 0.52
C LYS A 98 19.54 -24.07 1.18
N ARG A 99 19.49 -23.00 0.39
CA ARG A 99 19.64 -21.62 0.90
C ARG A 99 18.50 -21.28 1.85
N TYR A 100 17.27 -21.56 1.45
CA TYR A 100 16.08 -21.33 2.26
C TYR A 100 16.12 -22.10 3.58
N GLU A 101 16.47 -23.39 3.56
CA GLU A 101 16.63 -24.18 4.78
C GLU A 101 17.65 -23.56 5.73
N ALA A 102 18.81 -23.13 5.22
CA ALA A 102 19.86 -22.52 6.03
C ALA A 102 19.45 -21.13 6.58
N GLU A 103 18.81 -20.31 5.76
CA GLU A 103 18.31 -18.99 6.15
C GLU A 103 17.21 -19.10 7.23
N LEU A 104 16.27 -20.03 7.05
CA LEU A 104 15.21 -20.31 8.03
C LEU A 104 15.77 -20.90 9.32
N ASP A 105 16.75 -21.80 9.25
CA ASP A 105 17.44 -22.37 10.42
C ASP A 105 18.08 -21.25 11.26
N ALA A 106 18.79 -20.33 10.60
CA ALA A 106 19.40 -19.18 11.25
C ALA A 106 18.36 -18.22 11.86
N PHE A 107 17.25 -17.97 11.17
CA PHE A 107 16.14 -17.17 11.69
C PHE A 107 15.55 -17.80 12.97
N VAL A 108 15.33 -19.11 12.98
CA VAL A 108 14.80 -19.83 14.14
C VAL A 108 15.76 -19.75 15.31
N ILE A 109 17.06 -20.01 15.09
CA ILE A 109 18.09 -19.90 16.13
C ILE A 109 18.15 -18.49 16.71
N HIS A 110 18.19 -17.47 15.84
CA HIS A 110 18.22 -16.08 16.26
C HIS A 110 16.99 -15.74 17.11
N THR A 111 15.79 -16.04 16.61
CA THR A 111 14.52 -15.68 17.27
C THR A 111 14.38 -16.35 18.64
N LEU A 112 14.71 -17.64 18.75
CA LEU A 112 14.63 -18.37 20.02
C LEU A 112 15.68 -17.91 21.05
N SER A 113 16.75 -17.25 20.60
CA SER A 113 17.74 -16.65 21.51
C SER A 113 17.29 -15.31 22.09
N GLN A 114 16.24 -14.69 21.54
CA GLN A 114 15.73 -13.39 21.99
C GLN A 114 14.71 -13.52 23.13
N SER A 115 14.70 -12.52 24.01
CA SER A 115 13.73 -12.35 25.10
C SER A 115 13.03 -11.00 24.95
N TYR A 116 12.17 -10.88 23.93
CA TYR A 116 11.55 -9.60 23.56
C TYR A 116 10.68 -8.99 24.66
N ASN A 117 10.04 -9.83 25.49
CA ASN A 117 9.25 -9.39 26.63
C ASN A 117 10.10 -9.08 27.90
N GLY A 118 11.42 -9.32 27.84
CA GLY A 118 12.36 -9.13 28.95
C GLY A 118 12.26 -10.17 30.08
N LYS A 119 11.48 -11.26 29.90
CA LYS A 119 11.19 -12.25 30.95
C LYS A 119 11.46 -13.69 30.51
N SER A 120 11.14 -14.04 29.27
CA SER A 120 11.26 -15.40 28.75
C SER A 120 11.69 -15.38 27.28
N PRO A 121 12.38 -16.44 26.81
CA PRO A 121 12.62 -16.61 25.38
C PRO A 121 11.33 -16.51 24.56
N ALA A 122 11.44 -15.98 23.35
CA ALA A 122 10.33 -15.87 22.43
C ALA A 122 9.76 -17.26 22.09
N GLN A 123 8.43 -17.39 22.07
CA GLN A 123 7.79 -18.57 21.50
C GLN A 123 7.63 -18.36 19.99
N LEU A 124 7.92 -19.40 19.21
CA LEU A 124 7.87 -19.34 17.75
C LEU A 124 6.91 -20.40 17.21
N ALA A 125 6.15 -20.02 16.19
CA ALA A 125 5.44 -20.93 15.31
C ALA A 125 5.74 -20.57 13.85
N LEU A 126 6.03 -21.57 13.03
CA LEU A 126 6.23 -21.43 11.60
C LEU A 126 4.97 -21.87 10.86
N VAL A 127 4.53 -21.07 9.90
CA VAL A 127 3.35 -21.32 9.08
C VAL A 127 3.78 -21.47 7.62
N SER A 128 3.53 -22.64 7.05
CA SER A 128 3.83 -22.92 5.64
C SER A 128 2.91 -22.12 4.71
N PRO A 129 3.30 -21.87 3.44
CA PRO A 129 2.41 -21.24 2.48
C PRO A 129 1.23 -22.17 2.15
N THR A 130 0.12 -21.61 1.69
CA THR A 130 -0.96 -22.42 1.12
C THR A 130 -0.52 -23.01 -0.23
N SER A 131 -1.19 -24.06 -0.70
CA SER A 131 -1.03 -24.50 -2.08
C SER A 131 -1.51 -23.41 -3.05
N PHE A 132 -1.17 -23.56 -4.32
CA PHE A 132 -1.70 -22.75 -5.42
C PHE A 132 -3.03 -23.35 -5.89
N GLN A 133 -4.08 -22.53 -5.95
CA GLN A 133 -5.36 -22.89 -6.58
C GLN A 133 -5.19 -22.80 -8.09
N ASP A 134 -5.41 -23.91 -8.79
CA ASP A 134 -5.43 -23.89 -10.25
C ASP A 134 -6.69 -23.15 -10.74
N LEU A 135 -6.47 -22.04 -11.43
CA LEU A 135 -7.49 -21.21 -12.06
C LEU A 135 -7.21 -21.04 -13.56
N SER A 136 -6.36 -21.89 -14.15
CA SER A 136 -5.93 -21.80 -15.55
C SER A 136 -7.09 -21.96 -16.56
N ASP A 137 -8.19 -22.62 -16.16
CA ASP A 137 -9.43 -22.70 -16.96
C ASP A 137 -10.15 -21.34 -17.10
N LYS A 138 -9.82 -20.35 -16.25
CA LYS A 138 -10.48 -19.03 -16.20
C LYS A 138 -9.57 -17.87 -16.56
N PHE A 139 -8.29 -17.96 -16.20
CA PHE A 139 -7.31 -16.90 -16.37
C PHE A 139 -6.02 -17.47 -16.96
N ASP A 140 -5.28 -16.64 -17.71
CA ASP A 140 -3.96 -17.02 -18.24
C ASP A 140 -2.88 -16.93 -17.15
N LEU A 141 -2.99 -17.80 -16.14
CA LEU A 141 -2.12 -17.89 -14.96
C LEU A 141 -1.07 -19.00 -15.12
N PRO A 142 -0.01 -19.01 -14.28
CA PRO A 142 0.96 -20.10 -14.25
C PRO A 142 0.32 -21.46 -13.96
N ASP A 143 0.96 -22.52 -14.44
CA ASP A 143 0.54 -23.91 -14.18
C ASP A 143 0.59 -24.19 -12.67
N GLY A 144 -0.60 -24.38 -12.07
CA GLY A 144 -0.75 -24.66 -10.65
C GLY A 144 -0.09 -25.97 -10.22
N VAL A 145 0.09 -26.95 -11.12
CA VAL A 145 0.79 -28.21 -10.81
C VAL A 145 2.28 -27.95 -10.59
N GLU A 146 2.92 -27.19 -11.49
CA GLU A 146 4.34 -26.85 -11.39
C GLU A 146 4.61 -25.95 -10.18
N ILE A 147 3.77 -24.94 -9.92
CA ILE A 147 3.93 -24.10 -8.72
C ILE A 147 3.78 -24.93 -7.44
N ASN A 148 2.79 -25.84 -7.38
CA ASN A 148 2.57 -26.68 -6.21
C ASN A 148 3.71 -27.66 -5.93
N LYS A 149 4.41 -28.15 -6.96
CA LYS A 149 5.61 -28.98 -6.79
C LYS A 149 6.63 -28.28 -5.90
N TYR A 150 6.96 -27.02 -6.18
CA TYR A 150 7.95 -26.28 -5.40
C TYR A 150 7.41 -25.82 -4.04
N LEU A 151 6.14 -25.39 -3.95
CA LEU A 151 5.52 -25.07 -2.65
C LEU A 151 5.54 -26.26 -1.69
N SER A 152 5.34 -27.49 -2.20
CA SER A 152 5.47 -28.70 -1.39
C SER A 152 6.90 -28.89 -0.87
N LEU A 153 7.91 -28.76 -1.73
CA LEU A 153 9.32 -28.96 -1.33
C LEU A 153 9.75 -27.97 -0.24
N TYR A 154 9.32 -26.72 -0.34
CA TYR A 154 9.64 -25.66 0.62
C TYR A 154 8.82 -25.80 1.92
N THR A 155 7.60 -26.34 1.83
CA THR A 155 6.81 -26.74 3.01
C THR A 155 7.53 -27.84 3.79
N ASP A 156 8.00 -28.90 3.11
CA ASP A 156 8.72 -30.01 3.74
C ASP A 156 10.05 -29.54 4.37
N ALA A 157 10.75 -28.61 3.71
CA ALA A 157 11.94 -27.96 4.26
C ALA A 157 11.65 -27.20 5.55
N MET A 158 10.56 -26.42 5.58
CA MET A 158 10.12 -25.69 6.77
C MET A 158 9.80 -26.67 7.91
N GLU A 159 9.09 -27.76 7.64
CA GLU A 159 8.77 -28.79 8.63
C GLU A 159 10.03 -29.43 9.23
N ARG A 160 11.04 -29.73 8.40
CA ARG A 160 12.33 -30.27 8.87
C ARG A 160 13.04 -29.30 9.81
N VAL A 161 13.11 -28.01 9.45
CA VAL A 161 13.74 -26.99 10.30
C VAL A 161 12.96 -26.80 11.61
N ALA A 162 11.63 -26.75 11.54
CA ALA A 162 10.79 -26.65 12.72
C ALA A 162 11.01 -27.85 13.67
N SER A 163 11.02 -29.07 13.12
CA SER A 163 11.25 -30.31 13.87
C SER A 163 12.63 -30.34 14.52
N LYS A 164 13.67 -29.90 13.81
CA LYS A 164 15.05 -29.81 14.32
C LYS A 164 15.15 -28.96 15.59
N HIS A 165 14.40 -27.86 15.67
CA HIS A 165 14.42 -26.93 16.80
C HIS A 165 13.25 -27.07 17.77
N ASN A 166 12.41 -28.09 17.59
CA ASN A 166 11.18 -28.31 18.38
C ASN A 166 10.27 -27.05 18.41
N VAL A 167 10.14 -26.41 17.26
CA VAL A 167 9.27 -25.24 17.02
C VAL A 167 7.93 -25.72 16.45
N ASN A 168 6.83 -25.08 16.85
CA ASN A 168 5.51 -25.43 16.33
C ASN A 168 5.46 -25.18 14.81
N PHE A 169 5.13 -26.21 14.04
CA PHE A 169 4.90 -26.12 12.61
C PHE A 169 3.42 -26.20 12.29
N ILE A 170 2.94 -25.30 11.44
CA ILE A 170 1.55 -25.22 11.01
C ILE A 170 1.51 -25.41 9.51
N ASP A 171 1.07 -26.59 9.12
CA ASP A 171 0.87 -26.93 7.73
C ASP A 171 -0.43 -26.31 7.20
N THR A 172 -0.30 -25.34 6.31
CA THR A 172 -1.42 -24.77 5.55
C THR A 172 -1.47 -25.26 4.11
N TYR A 173 -0.36 -25.79 3.58
CA TYR A 173 -0.26 -26.36 2.24
C TYR A 173 -1.18 -27.56 2.04
N ASN A 174 -1.08 -28.61 2.87
CA ASN A 174 -1.91 -29.81 2.67
C ASN A 174 -3.41 -29.58 2.89
N PRO A 175 -3.84 -28.81 3.92
CA PRO A 175 -5.25 -28.48 4.07
C PRO A 175 -5.83 -27.64 2.93
N SER A 176 -5.06 -26.67 2.41
CA SER A 176 -5.54 -25.77 1.35
C SER A 176 -5.79 -26.47 0.02
N LYS A 177 -5.04 -27.54 -0.31
CA LYS A 177 -5.36 -28.43 -1.44
C LYS A 177 -6.80 -28.96 -1.42
N ARG A 178 -7.41 -29.14 -0.24
CA ARG A 178 -8.81 -29.56 -0.13
C ARG A 178 -9.77 -28.40 -0.34
N TRP A 179 -9.42 -27.19 0.11
CA TRP A 179 -10.22 -25.99 -0.12
C TRP A 179 -10.34 -25.68 -1.61
N PHE A 180 -9.25 -25.85 -2.36
CA PHE A 180 -9.18 -25.51 -3.78
C PHE A 180 -9.80 -26.55 -4.72
N LYS A 181 -10.29 -27.69 -4.21
CA LYS A 181 -11.15 -28.61 -4.97
C LYS A 181 -12.61 -28.15 -5.05
N SER A 182 -12.96 -27.08 -4.34
CA SER A 182 -14.25 -26.40 -4.42
C SER A 182 -14.48 -25.80 -5.80
N THR A 183 -15.74 -25.73 -6.25
CA THR A 183 -16.13 -24.99 -7.46
C THR A 183 -16.08 -23.48 -7.27
N GLU A 184 -16.15 -23.01 -6.02
CA GLU A 184 -15.97 -21.59 -5.69
C GLU A 184 -14.50 -21.16 -5.71
N GLU A 185 -14.26 -19.93 -6.17
CA GLU A 185 -12.95 -19.26 -6.09
C GLU A 185 -12.63 -18.93 -4.63
N ILE A 186 -11.46 -19.40 -4.17
CA ILE A 186 -10.95 -19.14 -2.81
C ILE A 186 -9.75 -18.18 -2.88
N THR A 187 -9.10 -18.12 -4.04
CA THR A 187 -8.09 -17.12 -4.39
C THR A 187 -8.56 -16.22 -5.52
N ILE A 188 -7.90 -15.07 -5.71
CA ILE A 188 -8.18 -14.17 -6.83
C ILE A 188 -7.29 -14.45 -8.05
N ASP A 189 -6.11 -15.03 -7.85
CA ASP A 189 -5.07 -15.22 -8.87
C ASP A 189 -4.27 -16.52 -8.67
N GLY A 190 -4.86 -17.47 -7.95
CA GLY A 190 -4.23 -18.75 -7.63
C GLY A 190 -3.51 -18.78 -6.29
N PHE A 191 -2.99 -17.66 -5.77
CA PHE A 191 -2.29 -17.64 -4.48
C PHE A 191 -2.89 -16.67 -3.46
N GLN A 192 -3.35 -15.48 -3.86
CA GLN A 192 -3.92 -14.50 -2.94
C GLN A 192 -5.30 -14.94 -2.51
N LEU A 193 -5.44 -15.35 -1.24
CA LEU A 193 -6.73 -15.72 -0.67
C LEU A 193 -7.72 -14.53 -0.70
N ASN A 194 -8.95 -14.78 -1.11
CA ASN A 194 -10.06 -13.84 -0.92
C ASN A 194 -10.57 -13.89 0.53
N GLU A 195 -11.64 -13.15 0.86
CA GLU A 195 -12.19 -13.12 2.22
C GLU A 195 -12.55 -14.52 2.75
N LYS A 196 -13.16 -15.36 1.91
CA LYS A 196 -13.53 -16.74 2.26
C LYS A 196 -12.28 -17.57 2.54
N GLY A 197 -11.26 -17.47 1.69
CA GLY A 197 -9.97 -18.13 1.89
C GLY A 197 -9.30 -17.71 3.19
N TYR A 198 -9.26 -16.41 3.49
CA TYR A 198 -8.70 -15.93 4.75
C TYR A 198 -9.50 -16.37 5.98
N ARG A 199 -10.82 -16.58 5.87
CA ARG A 199 -11.64 -17.15 6.95
C ARG A 199 -11.24 -18.61 7.23
N LEU A 200 -11.11 -19.42 6.19
CA LEU A 200 -10.66 -20.83 6.30
C LEU A 200 -9.25 -20.91 6.89
N LEU A 201 -8.33 -20.08 6.39
CA LEU A 201 -6.96 -19.99 6.90
C LEU A 201 -6.94 -19.61 8.39
N SER A 202 -7.75 -18.62 8.77
CA SER A 202 -7.83 -18.14 10.15
C SER A 202 -8.30 -19.22 11.13
N GLU A 203 -9.30 -20.01 10.74
CA GLU A 203 -9.79 -21.15 11.53
C GLU A 203 -8.72 -22.24 11.65
N LEU A 204 -8.06 -22.60 10.54
CA LEU A 204 -7.01 -23.61 10.51
C LEU A 204 -5.84 -23.23 11.43
N ILE A 205 -5.28 -22.03 11.25
CA ILE A 205 -4.14 -21.56 12.04
C ILE A 205 -4.52 -21.50 13.52
N SER A 206 -5.73 -21.02 13.85
CA SER A 206 -6.19 -20.96 15.24
C SER A 206 -6.40 -22.34 15.87
N ASP A 207 -6.79 -23.35 15.09
CA ASP A 207 -6.94 -24.75 15.52
C ASP A 207 -5.59 -25.44 15.76
N GLN A 208 -4.56 -25.09 14.99
CA GLN A 208 -3.23 -25.69 15.11
C GLN A 208 -2.33 -24.95 16.11
N LEU A 209 -2.38 -23.61 16.18
CA LEU A 209 -1.59 -22.81 17.14
C LEU A 209 -2.03 -23.04 18.58
N PHE A 210 -3.34 -23.17 18.78
CA PHE A 210 -3.93 -23.13 20.12
C PHE A 210 -4.80 -24.35 20.36
N THR A 211 -4.93 -24.77 21.62
CA THR A 211 -5.84 -25.86 21.98
C THR A 211 -7.22 -25.62 21.38
N LYS A 212 -7.70 -26.54 20.55
CA LYS A 212 -9.01 -26.44 19.89
C LYS A 212 -10.10 -26.15 20.93
N ARG A 213 -10.71 -24.97 20.82
CA ARG A 213 -11.70 -24.44 21.77
C ARG A 213 -12.89 -23.89 21.01
N LYS A 214 -14.08 -24.03 21.59
CA LYS A 214 -15.29 -23.39 21.06
C LYS A 214 -15.18 -21.86 21.14
N ARG A 215 -15.71 -21.15 20.14
CA ARG A 215 -15.91 -19.69 20.18
C ARG A 215 -16.88 -19.35 21.31
N LYS A 216 -16.37 -18.82 22.43
CA LYS A 216 -17.18 -18.50 23.62
C LYS A 216 -18.05 -17.25 23.44
N SER A 217 -17.61 -16.33 22.59
CA SER A 217 -18.31 -15.06 22.31
C SER A 217 -18.84 -14.97 20.87
N ALA A 218 -19.13 -16.10 20.21
CA ALA A 218 -19.52 -16.17 18.79
C ALA A 218 -20.65 -15.19 18.39
N LYS A 219 -21.62 -14.96 19.28
CA LYS A 219 -22.71 -13.99 19.05
C LYS A 219 -22.27 -12.54 18.82
N ASN A 220 -21.03 -12.21 19.19
CA ASN A 220 -20.46 -10.86 19.07
C ASN A 220 -19.46 -10.75 17.90
N GLU A 221 -19.35 -11.75 17.03
CA GLU A 221 -18.33 -11.83 15.97
C GLU A 221 -18.26 -10.57 15.11
N ASN A 222 -19.40 -10.07 14.62
CA ASN A 222 -19.42 -8.85 13.79
C ASN A 222 -18.89 -7.61 14.53
N LEU A 223 -19.27 -7.45 15.80
CA LEU A 223 -18.82 -6.32 16.63
C LEU A 223 -17.32 -6.41 16.94
N VAL A 224 -16.81 -7.62 17.23
CA VAL A 224 -15.39 -7.88 17.46
C VAL A 224 -14.60 -7.62 16.18
N ARG A 225 -15.06 -8.15 15.05
CA ARG A 225 -14.40 -7.97 13.75
C ARG A 225 -14.33 -6.49 13.35
N ALA A 226 -15.41 -5.73 13.54
CA ALA A 226 -15.41 -4.29 13.27
C ALA A 226 -14.36 -3.57 14.12
N ALA A 227 -14.24 -3.90 15.42
CA ALA A 227 -13.22 -3.33 16.28
C ALA A 227 -11.79 -3.75 15.88
N VAL A 228 -11.60 -5.00 15.43
CA VAL A 228 -10.32 -5.49 14.89
C VAL A 228 -9.91 -4.75 13.62
N LEU A 229 -10.85 -4.52 12.70
CA LEU A 229 -10.56 -3.78 11.46
C LEU A 229 -10.21 -2.31 11.75
N ASP A 230 -10.89 -1.67 12.70
CA ASP A 230 -10.54 -0.31 13.16
C ASP A 230 -9.15 -0.25 13.79
N LYS A 231 -8.83 -1.23 14.65
CA LYS A 231 -7.48 -1.38 15.22
C LYS A 231 -6.44 -1.60 14.13
N ASN A 232 -6.70 -2.45 13.15
CA ASN A 232 -5.78 -2.74 12.06
C ASN A 232 -5.46 -1.50 11.23
N TRP A 233 -6.46 -0.64 10.99
CA TRP A 233 -6.24 0.62 10.30
C TRP A 233 -5.31 1.56 11.10
N MET A 234 -5.52 1.69 12.41
CA MET A 234 -4.61 2.43 13.30
C MET A 234 -3.20 1.84 13.33
N TRP A 235 -3.10 0.51 13.47
CA TRP A 235 -1.81 -0.18 13.49
C TRP A 235 -1.03 0.02 12.18
N HIS A 236 -1.72 -0.04 11.04
CA HIS A 236 -1.09 0.19 9.75
C HIS A 236 -0.51 1.61 9.66
N ASN A 237 -1.21 2.62 10.19
CA ASN A 237 -0.72 3.99 10.28
C ASN A 237 0.40 4.20 11.34
N ASP A 238 0.79 3.21 12.16
CA ASP A 238 2.03 3.26 12.97
C ASP A 238 3.15 2.48 12.27
N PHE A 239 2.87 1.24 11.87
CA PHE A 239 3.89 0.32 11.35
C PHE A 239 4.30 0.62 9.91
N LYS A 240 3.37 1.11 9.09
CA LYS A 240 3.57 1.48 7.68
C LYS A 240 2.90 2.83 7.41
N ILE A 241 3.26 3.81 8.23
CA ILE A 241 2.78 5.18 8.08
C ILE A 241 3.16 5.70 6.67
N PRO A 242 2.18 6.18 5.87
CA PRO A 242 2.49 6.82 4.61
C PRO A 242 3.37 8.04 4.83
N ASN A 243 4.15 8.42 3.81
CA ASN A 243 5.06 9.55 3.89
C ASN A 243 6.18 9.36 4.95
N GLY A 244 6.52 8.10 5.23
CA GLY A 244 7.60 7.69 6.12
C GLY A 244 8.97 8.33 5.85
N VAL A 245 9.20 8.90 4.67
CA VAL A 245 10.43 9.62 4.29
C VAL A 245 10.69 10.81 5.20
N HIS A 246 9.61 11.44 5.68
CA HIS A 246 9.64 12.53 6.65
C HIS A 246 9.51 12.06 8.10
N VAL A 247 8.90 10.89 8.33
CA VAL A 247 8.71 10.32 9.68
C VAL A 247 10.00 9.72 10.21
N PHE A 248 10.69 8.93 9.38
CA PHE A 248 11.87 8.16 9.78
C PHE A 248 12.95 8.09 8.70
N GLY A 249 12.70 8.58 7.48
CA GLY A 249 13.59 8.46 6.34
C GLY A 249 14.56 9.64 6.14
N ARG A 250 15.09 9.75 4.93
CA ARG A 250 16.11 10.76 4.56
C ARG A 250 15.63 12.22 4.59
N ARG A 251 14.32 12.47 4.62
CA ARG A 251 13.73 13.82 4.73
C ARG A 251 13.20 14.12 6.14
N TYR A 252 13.69 13.38 7.13
CA TYR A 252 13.36 13.60 8.53
C TYR A 252 13.80 14.98 9.01
N GLU A 253 15.03 15.41 8.77
CA GLU A 253 15.49 16.74 9.19
C GLU A 253 15.16 17.82 8.14
N PRO A 254 14.79 19.06 8.54
CA PRO A 254 14.65 19.54 9.93
C PRO A 254 13.22 19.45 10.49
N TYR A 255 12.21 19.10 9.68
CA TYR A 255 10.80 19.28 10.07
C TYR A 255 10.16 18.04 10.70
N GLY A 256 10.68 16.85 10.42
CA GLY A 256 10.20 15.60 10.96
C GLY A 256 10.20 15.52 12.49
N PRO A 257 11.25 15.98 13.20
CA PRO A 257 11.28 16.04 14.66
C PRO A 257 10.16 16.88 15.30
N ASN A 258 9.55 17.81 14.57
CA ASN A 258 8.60 18.78 15.15
C ASN A 258 7.24 18.14 15.46
N ASN A 259 6.75 17.26 14.59
CA ASN A 259 5.36 16.77 14.65
C ASN A 259 5.26 15.25 14.81
N TYR A 260 6.04 14.50 14.03
CA TYR A 260 5.84 13.05 13.95
C TYR A 260 6.06 12.29 15.26
N PRO A 261 6.98 12.68 16.17
CA PRO A 261 7.06 12.03 17.48
C PRO A 261 5.73 12.11 18.27
N ALA A 262 5.03 13.24 18.20
CA ALA A 262 3.74 13.43 18.87
C ALA A 262 2.61 12.67 18.14
N GLU A 263 2.62 12.66 16.81
CA GLU A 263 1.66 11.90 16.00
C GLU A 263 1.78 10.39 16.24
N LEU A 264 3.00 9.85 16.21
CA LEU A 264 3.26 8.43 16.51
C LEU A 264 2.82 8.07 17.93
N ALA A 265 3.09 8.93 18.91
CA ALA A 265 2.62 8.70 20.28
C ALA A 265 1.09 8.65 20.34
N LYS A 266 0.41 9.60 19.70
CA LYS A 266 -1.06 9.64 19.61
C LYS A 266 -1.64 8.44 18.89
N ILE A 267 -1.09 8.02 17.75
CA ILE A 267 -1.52 6.81 17.01
C ILE A 267 -1.42 5.57 17.91
N ARG A 268 -0.36 5.46 18.71
CA ARG A 268 -0.17 4.32 19.63
C ARG A 268 -1.18 4.33 20.78
N GLU A 269 -1.50 5.49 21.33
CA GLU A 269 -2.58 5.64 22.31
C GLU A 269 -3.93 5.25 21.71
N MET A 270 -4.25 5.75 20.51
CA MET A 270 -5.46 5.41 19.76
C MET A 270 -5.51 3.90 19.48
N THR A 271 -4.41 3.28 19.05
CA THR A 271 -4.32 1.83 18.83
C THR A 271 -4.63 1.05 20.11
N SER A 272 -4.08 1.45 21.25
CA SER A 272 -4.34 0.84 22.56
C SER A 272 -5.82 0.94 22.96
N ILE A 273 -6.48 2.08 22.68
CA ILE A 273 -7.92 2.25 22.87
C ILE A 273 -8.71 1.22 22.04
N ARG A 274 -8.29 0.91 20.81
CA ARG A 274 -8.97 -0.10 19.99
C ARG A 274 -8.75 -1.52 20.53
N ASP A 275 -7.60 -1.83 21.11
CA ASP A 275 -7.43 -3.12 21.81
C ASP A 275 -8.45 -3.27 22.96
N GLU A 276 -8.68 -2.20 23.73
CA GLU A 276 -9.74 -2.17 24.76
C GLU A 276 -11.14 -2.30 24.15
N ALA A 277 -11.39 -1.66 23.00
CA ALA A 277 -12.66 -1.75 22.28
C ALA A 277 -12.97 -3.18 21.83
N ILE A 278 -11.97 -3.93 21.37
CA ILE A 278 -12.09 -5.37 21.05
C ILE A 278 -12.52 -6.15 22.30
N TRP A 279 -11.91 -5.90 23.46
CA TRP A 279 -12.27 -6.57 24.71
C TRP A 279 -13.67 -6.20 25.23
N MET A 280 -14.14 -4.97 24.96
CA MET A 280 -15.52 -4.56 25.22
C MET A 280 -16.50 -5.25 24.25
N ALA A 281 -16.14 -5.33 22.97
CA ALA A 281 -16.92 -5.99 21.93
C ALA A 281 -17.15 -7.48 22.24
N LEU A 282 -16.16 -8.16 22.83
CA LEU A 282 -16.29 -9.54 23.29
C LEU A 282 -17.41 -9.75 24.33
N ARG A 283 -17.83 -8.67 25.00
CA ARG A 283 -18.93 -8.63 25.98
C ARG A 283 -20.23 -8.04 25.40
N GLY A 284 -20.28 -7.81 24.09
CA GLY A 284 -21.43 -7.24 23.39
C GLY A 284 -21.57 -5.73 23.58
N LYS A 285 -20.50 -5.02 23.97
CA LYS A 285 -20.52 -3.57 24.20
C LYS A 285 -19.68 -2.85 23.14
N LYS A 286 -20.24 -1.83 22.50
CA LYS A 286 -19.51 -0.93 21.60
C LYS A 286 -18.85 0.18 22.43
N MET A 287 -17.58 0.46 22.18
CA MET A 287 -16.88 1.60 22.77
C MET A 287 -17.21 2.87 21.97
N ASP A 288 -17.40 3.98 22.67
CA ASP A 288 -17.42 5.31 22.06
C ASP A 288 -15.97 5.77 21.81
N LEU A 289 -15.48 5.51 20.59
CA LEU A 289 -14.11 5.78 20.19
C LEU A 289 -13.84 7.28 20.12
N ALA A 290 -14.75 8.07 19.55
CA ALA A 290 -14.59 9.53 19.45
C ALA A 290 -14.37 10.17 20.84
N LYS A 291 -15.19 9.77 21.83
CA LYS A 291 -15.01 10.25 23.20
C LYS A 291 -13.67 9.83 23.79
N LYS A 292 -13.21 8.60 23.53
CA LYS A 292 -11.94 8.09 24.06
C LYS A 292 -10.74 8.78 23.39
N ASP A 293 -10.82 9.00 22.09
CA ASP A 293 -9.78 9.65 21.29
C ASP A 293 -9.61 11.12 21.67
N ASN A 294 -10.68 11.80 22.07
CA ASN A 294 -10.60 13.16 22.63
C ASN A 294 -9.80 13.24 23.94
N ASN A 295 -9.51 12.10 24.61
CA ASN A 295 -8.65 12.06 25.80
C ASN A 295 -7.21 11.60 25.49
N THR A 296 -6.86 11.42 24.22
CA THR A 296 -5.47 11.17 23.81
C THR A 296 -4.66 12.47 23.84
N SER A 297 -3.34 12.32 23.81
CA SER A 297 -2.39 13.44 23.74
C SER A 297 -2.76 14.42 22.61
N SER A 298 -2.67 15.72 22.90
CA SER A 298 -2.86 16.78 21.90
C SER A 298 -1.64 16.91 21.01
N LEU A 299 -1.84 17.09 19.71
CA LEU A 299 -0.75 17.39 18.79
C LEU A 299 -0.29 18.85 18.96
N PRO A 300 1.02 19.13 18.89
CA PRO A 300 1.50 20.50 18.86
C PRO A 300 0.96 21.23 17.63
N PRO A 301 0.73 22.55 17.71
CA PRO A 301 0.35 23.33 16.53
C PRO A 301 1.49 23.33 15.51
N VAL A 302 1.14 23.16 14.23
CA VAL A 302 2.09 23.26 13.13
C VAL A 302 1.99 24.65 12.53
N GLU A 303 3.03 25.46 12.72
CA GLU A 303 3.11 26.75 12.05
C GLU A 303 3.47 26.54 10.57
N THR A 304 2.61 27.03 9.68
CA THR A 304 2.88 26.98 8.24
C THR A 304 4.11 27.85 7.91
N ASN A 305 5.04 27.28 7.15
CA ASN A 305 6.15 28.03 6.56
C ASN A 305 5.71 28.80 5.30
N TYR A 306 4.49 28.58 4.81
CA TYR A 306 3.90 29.33 3.72
C TYR A 306 3.21 30.59 4.27
N LYS A 307 3.65 31.78 3.87
CA LYS A 307 2.94 33.03 4.13
C LYS A 307 2.36 33.58 2.84
N ARG A 308 1.05 33.82 2.85
CA ARG A 308 0.32 34.39 1.71
C ARG A 308 0.92 35.77 1.35
N GLY A 309 1.53 35.87 0.17
CA GLY A 309 2.21 37.08 -0.31
C GLY A 309 3.74 37.09 -0.17
N ASP A 310 4.37 35.98 0.19
CA ASP A 310 5.82 35.81 0.05
C ASP A 310 6.23 35.94 -1.43
N ILE A 311 7.36 36.61 -1.70
CA ILE A 311 7.84 36.92 -3.05
C ILE A 311 8.07 35.68 -3.93
N ASP A 312 8.25 34.52 -3.29
CA ASP A 312 8.47 33.22 -3.93
C ASP A 312 7.20 32.35 -3.96
N ALA A 313 6.06 32.87 -3.51
CA ALA A 313 4.78 32.15 -3.57
C ALA A 313 4.22 32.18 -5.00
N PRO A 314 3.81 31.03 -5.57
CA PRO A 314 3.11 31.02 -6.85
C PRO A 314 1.83 31.86 -6.78
N GLY A 315 1.60 32.71 -7.78
CA GLY A 315 0.42 33.59 -7.87
C GLY A 315 0.66 35.08 -7.58
N ILE A 316 1.91 35.58 -7.54
CA ILE A 316 2.14 37.03 -7.58
C ILE A 316 1.88 37.54 -9.00
N ILE A 317 0.79 38.29 -9.15
CA ILE A 317 0.65 39.26 -10.25
C ILE A 317 1.11 40.60 -9.71
N ILE A 318 2.23 41.11 -10.23
CA ILE A 318 2.54 42.53 -10.11
C ILE A 318 1.54 43.25 -11.00
N VAL A 319 0.48 43.80 -10.41
CA VAL A 319 -0.43 44.69 -11.15
C VAL A 319 0.33 45.98 -11.41
N ASP A 320 0.76 46.18 -12.65
CA ASP A 320 1.35 47.45 -13.06
C ASP A 320 0.30 48.55 -12.86
N SER A 321 0.62 49.50 -11.97
CA SER A 321 -0.28 50.59 -11.65
C SER A 321 -0.57 51.40 -12.92
N LYS A 322 -1.83 51.48 -13.34
CA LYS A 322 -2.30 52.27 -14.51
C LYS A 322 -2.04 53.79 -14.40
N SER A 323 -1.34 54.24 -13.36
CA SER A 323 -0.96 55.64 -13.13
C SER A 323 0.56 55.81 -13.32
N LYS A 324 0.96 56.55 -14.36
CA LYS A 324 2.35 56.99 -14.56
C LYS A 324 2.83 57.76 -13.32
N GLY A 325 3.70 57.14 -12.52
CA GLY A 325 4.40 57.79 -11.41
C GLY A 325 4.14 57.23 -10.01
N SER A 326 3.35 56.17 -9.84
CA SER A 326 3.20 55.48 -8.54
C SER A 326 4.17 54.30 -8.41
N THR A 327 4.82 54.18 -7.25
CA THR A 327 5.58 52.99 -6.84
C THR A 327 4.66 51.76 -6.87
N PRO A 328 5.07 50.60 -7.41
CA PRO A 328 4.23 49.40 -7.44
C PRO A 328 3.78 49.04 -6.02
N ARG A 329 2.47 49.05 -5.77
CA ARG A 329 1.93 48.47 -4.53
C ARG A 329 1.87 46.96 -4.72
N LYS A 330 2.65 46.22 -3.92
CA LYS A 330 2.49 44.79 -3.75
C LYS A 330 1.16 44.56 -3.00
N GLU A 331 0.08 44.29 -3.73
CA GLU A 331 -1.15 43.77 -3.12
C GLU A 331 -1.00 42.26 -2.85
N ARG A 332 -1.62 41.79 -1.77
CA ARG A 332 -1.62 40.36 -1.40
C ARG A 332 -2.32 39.59 -2.51
N SER A 333 -1.72 38.50 -3.01
CA SER A 333 -2.37 37.67 -4.02
C SER A 333 -3.69 37.08 -3.49
N SER A 334 -4.76 37.35 -4.24
CA SER A 334 -6.00 36.58 -4.17
C SER A 334 -5.93 35.47 -5.22
N TYR A 335 -6.42 34.28 -4.88
CA TYR A 335 -6.71 33.27 -5.89
C TYR A 335 -7.63 33.88 -6.94
N LEU A 336 -7.30 33.70 -8.21
CA LEU A 336 -8.16 34.08 -9.32
C LEU A 336 -9.10 32.92 -9.61
N TYR A 337 -10.33 33.24 -9.95
CA TYR A 337 -11.39 32.27 -10.27
C TYR A 337 -12.05 32.66 -11.59
N GLY A 338 -12.72 31.70 -12.23
CA GLY A 338 -13.50 31.95 -13.44
C GLY A 338 -12.69 32.62 -14.55
N ASP A 339 -13.35 33.57 -15.22
CA ASP A 339 -12.79 34.40 -16.28
C ASP A 339 -11.53 35.16 -15.87
N ASP A 340 -11.41 35.55 -14.60
CA ASP A 340 -10.25 36.32 -14.15
C ASP A 340 -8.99 35.45 -14.15
N ALA A 341 -9.10 34.16 -13.81
CA ALA A 341 -7.99 33.22 -13.95
C ALA A 341 -7.67 32.95 -15.43
N VAL A 342 -8.71 32.65 -16.23
CA VAL A 342 -8.59 32.33 -17.67
C VAL A 342 -7.87 33.45 -18.43
N ARG A 343 -8.19 34.72 -18.14
CA ARG A 343 -7.56 35.90 -18.78
C ARG A 343 -6.06 36.04 -18.53
N THR A 344 -5.51 35.37 -17.52
CA THR A 344 -4.06 35.41 -17.24
C THR A 344 -3.26 34.37 -18.02
N ILE A 345 -3.93 33.39 -18.63
CA ILE A 345 -3.27 32.28 -19.33
C ILE A 345 -3.01 32.70 -20.79
N THR A 346 -1.76 32.55 -21.22
CA THR A 346 -1.37 32.78 -22.63
C THR A 346 -1.32 31.45 -23.37
N THR A 347 -2.07 31.34 -24.47
CA THR A 347 -2.09 30.14 -25.32
C THR A 347 -1.20 30.31 -26.56
N ALA A 348 -0.79 29.20 -27.17
CA ALA A 348 -0.13 29.22 -28.46
C ALA A 348 -1.11 29.67 -29.57
N PRO A 349 -0.63 30.24 -30.70
CA PRO A 349 -1.49 30.63 -31.81
C PRO A 349 -2.40 29.49 -32.28
N GLY A 350 -3.71 29.75 -32.39
CA GLY A 350 -4.72 28.76 -32.80
C GLY A 350 -5.37 27.98 -31.65
N TYR A 351 -4.94 28.17 -30.41
CA TYR A 351 -5.52 27.53 -29.23
C TYR A 351 -6.32 28.52 -28.38
N LYS A 352 -7.45 28.05 -27.82
CA LYS A 352 -8.22 28.72 -26.76
C LYS A 352 -8.20 27.87 -25.50
N ILE A 353 -8.40 28.51 -24.35
CA ILE A 353 -8.59 27.84 -23.06
C ILE A 353 -9.90 28.33 -22.45
N GLU A 354 -10.69 27.39 -21.93
CA GLU A 354 -12.01 27.63 -21.34
C GLU A 354 -12.07 26.90 -20.00
N LEU A 355 -12.85 27.44 -19.05
CA LEU A 355 -13.07 26.80 -17.76
C LEU A 355 -14.16 25.74 -17.90
N PHE A 356 -13.80 24.48 -17.69
CA PHE A 356 -14.74 23.35 -17.72
C PHE A 356 -15.41 23.11 -16.36
N ALA A 357 -14.64 23.16 -15.26
CA ALA A 357 -15.15 22.94 -13.90
C ALA A 357 -14.29 23.70 -12.88
N SER A 358 -14.89 24.14 -11.77
CA SER A 358 -14.17 24.76 -10.65
C SER A 358 -14.64 24.21 -9.30
N GLU A 359 -13.73 24.28 -8.31
CA GLU A 359 -14.01 23.99 -6.90
C GLU A 359 -15.12 24.87 -6.29
N GLN A 360 -15.49 25.96 -6.98
CA GLN A 360 -16.61 26.81 -6.57
C GLN A 360 -17.96 26.13 -6.76
N GLU A 361 -18.13 25.38 -7.86
CA GLU A 361 -19.34 24.62 -8.16
C GLU A 361 -19.26 23.20 -7.60
N PHE A 362 -18.06 22.60 -7.60
CA PHE A 362 -17.82 21.21 -7.21
C PHE A 362 -16.87 21.11 -6.02
N GLU A 363 -17.41 21.07 -4.80
CA GLU A 363 -16.61 21.02 -3.55
C GLU A 363 -15.65 19.82 -3.51
N ASP A 364 -16.02 18.69 -4.14
CA ASP A 364 -15.17 17.51 -4.19
C ASP A 364 -13.98 17.63 -5.17
N LEU A 365 -13.96 18.64 -6.06
CA LEU A 365 -12.85 18.98 -6.95
C LEU A 365 -11.72 19.69 -6.16
N ALA A 366 -11.24 19.04 -5.10
CA ALA A 366 -10.21 19.55 -4.22
C ALA A 366 -8.88 18.80 -4.47
N ASN A 367 -7.81 19.55 -4.77
CA ASN A 367 -6.49 19.00 -5.12
C ASN A 367 -6.58 17.90 -6.22
N PRO A 368 -7.03 18.23 -7.45
CA PRO A 368 -7.06 17.26 -8.54
C PRO A 368 -5.64 16.80 -8.92
N VAL A 369 -5.42 15.49 -9.05
CA VAL A 369 -4.08 14.91 -9.29
C VAL A 369 -3.96 14.22 -10.65
N GLN A 370 -4.88 13.33 -10.99
CA GLN A 370 -4.95 12.70 -12.30
C GLN A 370 -6.33 12.93 -12.93
N LEU A 371 -6.34 13.08 -14.25
CA LEU A 371 -7.51 13.33 -15.09
C LEU A 371 -7.54 12.28 -16.22
N SER A 372 -8.73 11.82 -16.58
CA SER A 372 -8.94 11.00 -17.79
C SER A 372 -10.35 11.21 -18.34
N PHE A 373 -10.57 10.86 -19.60
CA PHE A 373 -11.91 10.87 -20.21
C PHE A 373 -12.33 9.44 -20.52
N ASP A 374 -13.57 9.10 -20.21
CA ASP A 374 -14.14 7.82 -20.64
C ASP A 374 -14.68 7.89 -22.07
N ASN A 375 -15.22 6.76 -22.55
CA ASN A 375 -15.79 6.63 -23.89
C ASN A 375 -17.12 7.37 -24.08
N GLU A 376 -17.70 7.93 -23.02
CA GLU A 376 -18.89 8.79 -23.05
C GLU A 376 -18.50 10.28 -23.07
N GLY A 377 -17.21 10.60 -22.94
CA GLY A 377 -16.68 11.96 -22.95
C GLY A 377 -16.73 12.63 -21.57
N ARG A 378 -17.00 11.87 -20.51
CA ARG A 378 -17.06 12.39 -19.13
C ARG A 378 -15.66 12.53 -18.55
N LEU A 379 -15.42 13.59 -17.79
CA LEU A 379 -14.13 13.85 -17.16
C LEU A 379 -14.04 13.15 -15.80
N TRP A 380 -13.13 12.19 -15.68
CA TRP A 380 -12.80 11.52 -14.44
C TRP A 380 -11.64 12.23 -13.73
N VAL A 381 -11.79 12.47 -12.43
CA VAL A 381 -10.81 13.21 -11.62
C VAL A 381 -10.54 12.47 -10.31
N ALA A 382 -9.28 12.14 -10.06
CA ALA A 382 -8.83 11.73 -8.73
C ALA A 382 -8.51 12.97 -7.89
N THR A 383 -9.13 13.08 -6.73
CA THR A 383 -9.04 14.25 -5.84
C THR A 383 -8.41 13.86 -4.52
N MET A 384 -7.57 14.75 -3.97
CA MET A 384 -6.70 14.45 -2.81
C MET A 384 -6.70 15.57 -1.74
N PRO A 385 -7.85 15.94 -1.17
CA PRO A 385 -7.90 16.90 -0.06
C PRO A 385 -7.10 16.45 1.17
N ASP A 386 -6.95 15.15 1.42
CA ASP A 386 -6.26 14.61 2.61
C ASP A 386 -4.73 14.53 2.47
N TYR A 387 -4.19 15.05 1.36
CA TYR A 387 -2.76 15.14 1.14
C TYR A 387 -2.04 15.96 2.23
N PRO A 388 -0.88 15.52 2.77
CA PRO A 388 -0.02 14.44 2.29
C PRO A 388 -0.25 13.05 2.91
N HIS A 389 -1.04 12.95 3.99
CA HIS A 389 -1.47 11.72 4.65
C HIS A 389 -2.42 12.03 5.82
N TYR A 390 -3.11 11.01 6.33
CA TYR A 390 -3.93 11.09 7.54
C TYR A 390 -3.21 11.66 8.77
N ARG A 391 -3.77 12.72 9.35
CA ARG A 391 -3.32 13.29 10.62
C ARG A 391 -4.09 12.69 11.83
N PRO A 392 -3.41 12.12 12.83
CA PRO A 392 -4.07 11.42 13.93
C PRO A 392 -5.03 12.27 14.76
N GLY A 393 -6.30 11.85 14.81
CA GLY A 393 -7.37 12.53 15.55
C GLY A 393 -8.30 13.37 14.67
N ASP A 394 -7.92 13.60 13.41
CA ASP A 394 -8.83 14.15 12.41
C ASP A 394 -9.78 13.04 11.89
N GLU A 395 -10.74 13.38 11.05
CA GLU A 395 -11.59 12.38 10.39
C GLU A 395 -10.75 11.45 9.49
N ARG A 396 -11.26 10.25 9.20
CA ARG A 396 -10.56 9.36 8.29
C ARG A 396 -10.53 9.98 6.88
N PRO A 397 -9.47 9.71 6.09
CA PRO A 397 -9.40 10.18 4.73
C PRO A 397 -10.64 9.78 3.91
N ASN A 398 -11.09 10.71 3.10
CA ASN A 398 -12.24 10.61 2.21
C ASN A 398 -11.95 11.29 0.86
N ASP A 399 -10.73 11.10 0.37
CA ASP A 399 -10.35 11.35 -1.02
C ASP A 399 -11.31 10.60 -1.96
N LYS A 400 -11.48 11.11 -3.19
CA LYS A 400 -12.51 10.61 -4.12
C LYS A 400 -11.99 10.40 -5.53
N LEU A 401 -12.69 9.55 -6.26
CA LEU A 401 -12.70 9.52 -7.71
C LEU A 401 -14.06 10.02 -8.17
N ILE A 402 -14.09 11.20 -8.80
CA ILE A 402 -15.31 11.85 -9.26
C ILE A 402 -15.39 11.85 -10.79
N ILE A 403 -16.61 11.93 -11.31
CA ILE A 403 -16.95 12.05 -12.71
C ILE A 403 -17.67 13.38 -12.88
N LEU A 404 -17.21 14.20 -13.81
CA LEU A 404 -17.79 15.49 -14.18
C LEU A 404 -18.33 15.40 -15.60
N GLU A 405 -19.58 15.80 -15.77
CA GLU A 405 -20.32 15.69 -17.02
C GLU A 405 -20.88 17.06 -17.42
N ASP A 406 -20.89 17.31 -18.73
CA ASP A 406 -21.60 18.42 -19.37
C ASP A 406 -22.85 17.83 -20.03
N THR A 407 -24.01 17.94 -19.36
CA THR A 407 -25.24 17.29 -19.81
C THR A 407 -26.03 18.10 -20.85
N ASP A 408 -25.70 19.37 -21.07
CA ASP A 408 -26.35 20.25 -22.04
C ASP A 408 -25.47 20.64 -23.24
N ALA A 409 -24.22 20.16 -23.27
CA ALA A 409 -23.21 20.33 -24.31
C ALA A 409 -22.78 21.80 -24.53
N ASP A 410 -22.77 22.62 -23.49
CA ASP A 410 -22.32 24.01 -23.53
C ASP A 410 -20.81 24.20 -23.34
N GLY A 411 -20.09 23.11 -23.02
CA GLY A 411 -18.66 23.09 -22.77
C GLY A 411 -18.27 23.29 -21.30
N VAL A 412 -19.23 23.27 -20.38
CA VAL A 412 -19.03 23.42 -18.93
C VAL A 412 -19.68 22.23 -18.20
N ALA A 413 -19.01 21.69 -17.19
CA ALA A 413 -19.60 20.64 -16.37
C ALA A 413 -20.77 21.17 -15.54
N ASP A 414 -21.89 20.45 -15.53
CA ASP A 414 -23.11 20.77 -14.78
C ASP A 414 -23.52 19.64 -13.82
N GLN A 415 -22.87 18.47 -13.90
CA GLN A 415 -23.14 17.31 -13.05
C GLN A 415 -21.86 16.70 -12.50
N GLN A 416 -21.93 16.25 -11.24
CA GLN A 416 -20.91 15.44 -10.58
C GLN A 416 -21.50 14.11 -10.09
N THR A 417 -20.78 13.02 -10.38
CA THR A 417 -21.00 11.69 -9.79
C THR A 417 -19.75 11.26 -9.02
N THR A 418 -19.90 10.86 -7.76
CA THR A 418 -18.82 10.21 -7.01
C THR A 418 -18.78 8.73 -7.36
N PHE A 419 -17.79 8.29 -8.13
CA PHE A 419 -17.62 6.88 -8.47
C PHE A 419 -17.11 6.07 -7.29
N ALA A 420 -16.10 6.58 -6.58
CA ALA A 420 -15.54 5.94 -5.38
C ALA A 420 -15.15 6.99 -4.32
N ASP A 421 -15.40 6.68 -3.06
CA ASP A 421 -15.08 7.50 -1.89
C ASP A 421 -14.29 6.68 -0.83
N GLY A 422 -13.98 7.31 0.31
CA GLY A 422 -13.21 6.69 1.38
C GLY A 422 -11.80 6.26 0.93
N LEU A 423 -11.25 6.95 -0.08
CA LEU A 423 -9.92 6.71 -0.61
C LEU A 423 -8.86 7.40 0.26
N HIS A 424 -7.62 6.97 0.11
CA HIS A 424 -6.47 7.64 0.71
C HIS A 424 -5.34 7.68 -0.30
N LEU A 425 -5.03 8.89 -0.77
CA LEU A 425 -4.00 9.20 -1.75
C LEU A 425 -4.18 8.45 -3.10
N PRO A 426 -5.31 8.60 -3.81
CA PRO A 426 -5.49 8.10 -5.18
C PRO A 426 -4.63 8.83 -6.22
N VAL A 427 -3.30 8.69 -6.14
CA VAL A 427 -2.33 9.44 -6.98
C VAL A 427 -2.50 9.15 -8.47
N GLY A 428 -3.03 7.99 -8.83
CA GLY A 428 -3.36 7.71 -10.22
C GLY A 428 -4.37 6.58 -10.42
N PHE A 429 -4.96 6.56 -11.61
CA PHE A 429 -5.96 5.57 -12.00
C PHE A 429 -5.98 5.28 -13.50
N GLU A 430 -6.51 4.13 -13.89
CA GLU A 430 -6.75 3.74 -15.28
C GLU A 430 -8.15 3.16 -15.45
N LEU A 431 -8.87 3.63 -16.46
CA LEU A 431 -10.19 3.11 -16.84
C LEU A 431 -10.02 1.81 -17.63
N SER A 432 -10.85 0.81 -17.35
CA SER A 432 -10.82 -0.50 -18.01
C SER A 432 -12.23 -1.07 -18.19
N PRO A 433 -12.45 -2.03 -19.10
CA PRO A 433 -13.77 -2.66 -19.29
C PRO A 433 -14.37 -3.29 -18.02
N GLU A 434 -13.54 -3.78 -17.11
CA GLU A 434 -13.93 -4.43 -15.85
C GLU A 434 -14.11 -3.45 -14.67
N GLY A 435 -13.78 -2.17 -14.85
CA GLY A 435 -13.85 -1.14 -13.81
C GLY A 435 -12.68 -0.16 -13.85
N VAL A 436 -12.32 0.40 -12.70
CA VAL A 436 -11.23 1.37 -12.57
C VAL A 436 -10.14 0.85 -11.65
N TYR A 437 -8.92 0.80 -12.17
CA TYR A 437 -7.72 0.51 -11.40
C TYR A 437 -7.24 1.79 -10.72
N VAL A 438 -7.11 1.79 -9.40
CA VAL A 438 -6.76 2.98 -8.61
C VAL A 438 -5.61 2.66 -7.66
N SER A 439 -4.62 3.55 -7.62
CA SER A 439 -3.54 3.56 -6.63
C SER A 439 -4.11 3.86 -5.24
N GLN A 440 -3.80 3.05 -4.23
CA GLN A 440 -4.27 3.22 -2.84
C GLN A 440 -3.18 2.83 -1.85
N GLY A 441 -2.32 3.80 -1.50
CA GLY A 441 -1.15 3.60 -0.66
C GLY A 441 -0.28 2.46 -1.20
N THR A 442 -0.16 1.38 -0.42
CA THR A 442 0.62 0.18 -0.78
C THR A 442 -0.07 -0.80 -1.74
N ASN A 443 -1.23 -0.45 -2.31
CA ASN A 443 -2.07 -1.36 -3.10
C ASN A 443 -2.47 -0.79 -4.46
N LEU A 444 -2.65 -1.70 -5.43
CA LEU A 444 -3.46 -1.47 -6.62
C LEU A 444 -4.84 -2.10 -6.41
N ILE A 445 -5.89 -1.30 -6.56
CA ILE A 445 -7.26 -1.72 -6.30
C ILE A 445 -8.10 -1.60 -7.56
N LEU A 446 -8.88 -2.64 -7.88
CA LEU A 446 -9.94 -2.58 -8.88
C LEU A 446 -11.27 -2.24 -8.19
N PHE A 447 -11.85 -1.13 -8.61
CA PHE A 447 -13.22 -0.73 -8.29
C PHE A 447 -14.12 -1.06 -9.47
N SER A 448 -15.24 -1.74 -9.21
CA SER A 448 -16.20 -2.12 -10.27
C SER A 448 -17.59 -1.64 -9.89
N ASP A 449 -18.31 -1.15 -10.88
CA ASP A 449 -19.74 -0.88 -10.84
C ASP A 449 -20.44 -2.08 -11.51
N SER A 450 -21.27 -2.81 -10.76
CA SER A 450 -21.93 -4.02 -11.29
C SER A 450 -23.41 -3.88 -11.57
N ASP A 451 -24.01 -2.72 -11.27
CA ASP A 451 -25.40 -2.40 -11.59
C ASP A 451 -25.55 -1.24 -12.59
N GLY A 452 -24.45 -0.56 -12.94
CA GLY A 452 -24.38 0.46 -13.97
C GLY A 452 -24.88 1.83 -13.51
N ASP A 453 -24.89 2.11 -12.21
CA ASP A 453 -25.35 3.39 -11.65
C ASP A 453 -24.28 4.50 -11.63
N GLY A 454 -23.08 4.21 -12.13
CA GLY A 454 -21.95 5.12 -12.11
C GLY A 454 -21.21 5.17 -10.78
N ARG A 455 -21.45 4.23 -9.86
CA ARG A 455 -20.78 4.09 -8.57
C ARG A 455 -20.20 2.71 -8.37
N ALA A 456 -19.00 2.64 -7.81
CA ALA A 456 -18.37 1.38 -7.50
C ALA A 456 -19.08 0.67 -6.34
N ASP A 457 -19.55 -0.56 -6.57
CA ASP A 457 -20.16 -1.43 -5.56
C ASP A 457 -19.21 -2.54 -5.08
N LYS A 458 -18.09 -2.75 -5.79
CA LYS A 458 -17.07 -3.76 -5.49
C LYS A 458 -15.68 -3.14 -5.43
N LYS A 459 -14.90 -3.67 -4.49
CA LYS A 459 -13.50 -3.30 -4.25
C LYS A 459 -12.66 -4.57 -4.13
N GLN A 460 -11.66 -4.72 -4.99
CA GLN A 460 -10.71 -5.84 -4.94
C GLN A 460 -9.28 -5.32 -4.91
N ILE A 461 -8.50 -5.69 -3.89
CA ILE A 461 -7.05 -5.49 -3.91
C ILE A 461 -6.48 -6.50 -4.90
N VAL A 462 -5.90 -6.01 -5.99
CA VAL A 462 -5.38 -6.83 -7.08
C VAL A 462 -3.91 -7.14 -6.83
N LEU A 463 -3.15 -6.13 -6.39
CA LEU A 463 -1.74 -6.24 -6.02
C LEU A 463 -1.52 -5.46 -4.72
N SER A 464 -0.59 -5.94 -3.90
CA SER A 464 -0.15 -5.28 -2.67
C SER A 464 1.36 -5.40 -2.51
N GLY A 465 1.96 -4.49 -1.72
CA GLY A 465 3.41 -4.43 -1.53
C GLY A 465 4.10 -3.34 -2.35
N PHE A 466 3.35 -2.43 -2.96
CA PHE A 466 3.89 -1.14 -3.36
C PHE A 466 4.31 -0.36 -2.11
N ASP A 467 5.24 0.58 -2.26
CA ASP A 467 5.75 1.37 -1.14
C ASP A 467 5.20 2.79 -1.23
N ASP A 468 4.77 3.32 -0.09
CA ASP A 468 4.24 4.68 0.10
C ASP A 468 5.09 5.50 1.08
N HIS A 469 6.34 5.09 1.31
CA HIS A 469 7.33 5.80 2.10
C HIS A 469 7.48 7.27 1.69
N ASP A 470 7.41 7.60 0.41
CA ASP A 470 7.23 8.97 -0.08
C ASP A 470 5.96 9.01 -0.93
N THR A 471 4.90 9.62 -0.41
CA THR A 471 3.57 9.64 -1.07
C THR A 471 3.58 10.45 -2.37
N HIS A 472 4.62 11.25 -2.61
CA HIS A 472 4.84 11.93 -3.89
C HIS A 472 5.34 10.99 -4.98
N HIS A 473 5.89 9.82 -4.62
CA HIS A 473 6.62 8.92 -5.52
C HIS A 473 5.89 7.59 -5.74
N THR A 474 4.73 7.39 -5.12
CA THR A 474 3.92 6.16 -5.22
C THR A 474 3.54 5.85 -6.66
N ILE A 475 3.00 4.64 -6.89
CA ILE A 475 2.50 4.28 -8.23
C ILE A 475 1.51 5.34 -8.74
N SER A 476 1.83 5.90 -9.90
CA SER A 476 1.21 7.08 -10.49
C SER A 476 1.37 7.06 -12.02
N ALA A 477 0.96 8.14 -12.71
CA ALA A 477 1.11 8.28 -14.16
C ALA A 477 0.57 7.06 -14.93
N PHE A 478 -0.68 6.69 -14.64
CA PHE A 478 -1.30 5.50 -15.22
C PHE A 478 -1.59 5.73 -16.70
N CYS A 479 -1.28 4.73 -17.52
CA CYS A 479 -1.63 4.73 -18.94
C CYS A 479 -1.65 3.30 -19.48
N SER A 480 -2.73 2.93 -20.16
CA SER A 480 -2.78 1.67 -20.90
C SER A 480 -1.93 1.71 -22.17
N ASP A 481 -1.19 0.63 -22.41
CA ASP A 481 -0.56 0.35 -23.69
C ASP A 481 -1.59 -0.17 -24.71
N PRO A 482 -1.24 -0.31 -26.01
CA PRO A 482 -2.17 -0.80 -27.03
C PRO A 482 -2.70 -2.23 -26.81
N SER A 483 -2.12 -3.01 -25.89
CA SER A 483 -2.62 -4.32 -25.50
C SER A 483 -3.63 -4.28 -24.35
N GLY A 484 -3.84 -3.11 -23.74
CA GLY A 484 -4.65 -2.94 -22.53
C GLY A 484 -3.88 -3.26 -21.24
N ALA A 485 -2.55 -3.39 -21.29
CA ALA A 485 -1.76 -3.49 -20.08
C ALA A 485 -1.43 -2.11 -19.54
N ILE A 486 -1.47 -1.96 -18.22
CA ILE A 486 -1.43 -0.69 -17.52
C ILE A 486 0.01 -0.41 -17.09
N TYR A 487 0.58 0.69 -17.54
CA TYR A 487 1.84 1.20 -17.02
C TYR A 487 1.59 2.07 -15.79
N MET A 488 2.49 1.97 -14.81
CA MET A 488 2.47 2.73 -13.57
C MET A 488 3.89 3.23 -13.26
N GLY A 489 4.07 4.53 -13.19
CA GLY A 489 5.32 5.17 -12.77
C GLY A 489 5.51 5.06 -11.26
N GLN A 490 6.74 4.85 -10.81
CA GLN A 490 7.13 4.91 -9.40
C GLN A 490 8.45 5.68 -9.30
N GLY A 491 8.57 6.58 -8.31
CA GLY A 491 9.78 7.37 -8.07
C GLY A 491 10.83 6.67 -7.22
N VAL A 492 11.94 7.39 -7.00
CA VAL A 492 13.04 6.98 -6.12
C VAL A 492 12.60 6.99 -4.65
N PHE A 493 13.48 6.54 -3.74
CA PHE A 493 13.25 6.41 -2.29
C PHE A 493 12.30 5.29 -1.88
N LEU A 494 11.65 4.61 -2.82
CA LEU A 494 10.67 3.58 -2.54
C LEU A 494 11.25 2.17 -2.74
N HIS A 495 10.85 1.24 -1.88
CA HIS A 495 11.22 -0.18 -1.89
C HIS A 495 9.97 -1.05 -1.99
N SER A 496 9.47 -1.23 -3.21
CA SER A 496 8.28 -2.04 -3.46
C SER A 496 8.63 -3.51 -3.61
N ASN A 497 7.85 -4.37 -2.97
CA ASN A 497 8.03 -5.82 -2.90
C ASN A 497 6.67 -6.50 -3.04
N ILE A 498 6.26 -6.73 -4.29
CA ILE A 498 4.95 -7.26 -4.63
C ILE A 498 5.07 -8.77 -4.80
N GLU A 499 4.25 -9.53 -4.11
CA GLU A 499 4.10 -10.96 -4.37
C GLU A 499 3.09 -11.14 -5.50
N THR A 500 3.40 -12.03 -6.46
CA THR A 500 2.51 -12.33 -7.59
C THR A 500 2.41 -13.83 -7.81
N ALA A 501 1.48 -14.27 -8.65
CA ALA A 501 1.39 -15.67 -9.08
C ALA A 501 2.67 -16.14 -9.81
N TYR A 502 3.45 -15.20 -10.35
CA TYR A 502 4.68 -15.41 -11.11
C TYR A 502 5.94 -15.23 -10.26
N GLY A 503 5.79 -15.01 -8.95
CA GLY A 503 6.87 -14.77 -8.00
C GLY A 503 6.99 -13.30 -7.58
N PRO A 504 7.95 -12.99 -6.69
CA PRO A 504 8.10 -11.63 -6.18
C PRO A 504 8.66 -10.68 -7.24
N VAL A 505 8.03 -9.51 -7.39
CA VAL A 505 8.51 -8.38 -8.20
C VAL A 505 8.99 -7.28 -7.26
N ARG A 506 10.25 -6.85 -7.42
CA ARG A 506 10.87 -5.84 -6.55
C ARG A 506 11.25 -4.58 -7.32
N GLY A 507 11.17 -3.43 -6.65
CA GLY A 507 11.62 -2.14 -7.16
C GLY A 507 12.28 -1.28 -6.06
N THR A 508 13.43 -0.68 -6.35
CA THR A 508 14.25 0.08 -5.35
C THR A 508 14.69 1.47 -5.80
N ASN A 509 14.49 1.81 -7.08
CA ASN A 509 14.75 3.12 -7.67
C ASN A 509 13.51 3.56 -8.45
N GLY A 510 13.55 4.71 -9.12
CA GLY A 510 12.44 5.12 -9.97
C GLY A 510 12.37 4.34 -11.28
N GLY A 511 11.21 4.34 -11.91
CA GLY A 511 10.93 3.63 -13.16
C GLY A 511 9.45 3.23 -13.28
N PHE A 512 9.19 2.17 -14.05
CA PHE A 512 7.83 1.79 -14.41
C PHE A 512 7.54 0.32 -14.12
N PHE A 513 6.34 0.06 -13.61
CA PHE A 513 5.70 -1.24 -13.66
C PHE A 513 4.75 -1.32 -14.84
N ARG A 514 4.55 -2.53 -15.34
CA ARG A 514 3.52 -2.85 -16.32
C ARG A 514 2.70 -4.00 -15.76
N TYR A 515 1.41 -3.78 -15.58
CA TYR A 515 0.46 -4.79 -15.13
C TYR A 515 -0.44 -5.18 -16.30
N ASN A 516 -0.50 -6.46 -16.64
CA ASN A 516 -1.44 -7.00 -17.61
C ASN A 516 -2.64 -7.59 -16.86
N PRO A 517 -3.84 -6.96 -16.92
CA PRO A 517 -5.05 -7.48 -16.26
C PRO A 517 -5.46 -8.89 -16.70
N GLN A 518 -5.39 -9.17 -18.01
CA GLN A 518 -5.83 -10.46 -18.59
C GLN A 518 -5.02 -11.64 -18.05
N ARG A 519 -3.71 -11.43 -17.85
CA ARG A 519 -2.78 -12.43 -17.31
C ARG A 519 -2.58 -12.30 -15.80
N ARG A 520 -3.10 -11.22 -15.20
CA ARG A 520 -2.79 -10.79 -13.83
C ARG A 520 -1.27 -10.75 -13.57
N HIS A 521 -0.51 -10.37 -14.60
CA HIS A 521 0.95 -10.43 -14.60
C HIS A 521 1.54 -9.04 -14.39
N LEU A 522 2.33 -8.87 -13.33
CA LEU A 522 3.08 -7.65 -13.06
C LEU A 522 4.54 -7.85 -13.45
N GLU A 523 5.11 -6.86 -14.12
CA GLU A 523 6.55 -6.79 -14.39
C GLU A 523 7.07 -5.39 -14.07
N ARG A 524 8.31 -5.30 -13.57
CA ARG A 524 9.05 -4.04 -13.53
C ARG A 524 9.76 -3.89 -14.87
N THR A 525 9.27 -2.99 -15.73
CA THR A 525 9.78 -2.83 -17.11
C THR A 525 11.00 -1.92 -17.19
N VAL A 526 11.08 -0.95 -16.27
CA VAL A 526 12.18 0.01 -16.19
C VAL A 526 12.54 0.27 -14.74
N GLN A 527 13.84 0.35 -14.46
CA GLN A 527 14.37 0.84 -13.20
C GLN A 527 15.67 1.58 -13.48
N HIS A 528 15.75 2.86 -13.10
CA HIS A 528 16.94 3.66 -13.33
C HIS A 528 17.11 4.75 -12.25
N GLU A 529 18.34 4.97 -11.77
CA GLU A 529 18.70 6.06 -10.87
C GLU A 529 18.43 7.47 -11.44
N TYR A 530 18.52 7.66 -12.76
CA TYR A 530 18.22 8.94 -13.43
C TYR A 530 16.73 9.13 -13.75
N LEU A 531 15.85 8.30 -13.19
CA LEU A 531 14.40 8.48 -13.21
C LEU A 531 13.95 8.86 -11.80
N PRO A 532 14.11 10.11 -11.37
CA PRO A 532 13.84 10.50 -9.98
C PRO A 532 12.38 10.27 -9.63
N ASN A 533 11.46 10.74 -10.46
CA ASN A 533 10.04 10.49 -10.27
C ASN A 533 9.32 10.64 -11.61
N PRO A 534 8.84 9.56 -12.24
CA PRO A 534 8.10 9.62 -13.49
C PRO A 534 6.65 10.10 -13.27
N TRP A 535 6.22 11.15 -13.98
CA TRP A 535 4.87 11.74 -13.83
C TRP A 535 4.02 11.74 -15.10
N GLY A 536 4.59 11.33 -16.23
CA GLY A 536 3.84 11.22 -17.47
C GLY A 536 4.39 10.11 -18.32
N ILE A 537 3.49 9.36 -18.94
CA ILE A 537 3.78 8.35 -19.94
C ILE A 537 2.68 8.41 -20.99
N ALA A 538 3.06 8.24 -22.25
CA ALA A 538 2.12 8.09 -23.34
C ALA A 538 2.71 7.18 -24.42
N PHE A 539 1.84 6.74 -25.32
CA PHE A 539 2.18 5.88 -26.44
C PHE A 539 1.89 6.59 -27.75
N ASP A 540 2.79 6.45 -28.71
CA ASP A 540 2.51 6.87 -30.07
C ASP A 540 1.58 5.88 -30.79
N LYS A 541 1.20 6.22 -32.02
CA LYS A 541 0.32 5.37 -32.86
C LYS A 541 0.88 3.99 -33.21
N TRP A 542 2.17 3.75 -32.96
CA TRP A 542 2.85 2.48 -33.19
C TRP A 542 3.07 1.70 -31.89
N GLY A 543 2.58 2.22 -30.75
CA GLY A 543 2.76 1.63 -29.43
C GLY A 543 4.14 1.89 -28.82
N GLN A 544 4.91 2.84 -29.35
CA GLN A 544 6.18 3.24 -28.72
C GLN A 544 5.90 4.19 -27.56
N ASN A 545 6.43 3.86 -26.39
CA ASN A 545 6.26 4.66 -25.19
C ASN A 545 7.34 5.71 -25.00
N PHE A 546 6.91 6.88 -24.53
CA PHE A 546 7.76 7.96 -24.07
C PHE A 546 7.22 8.51 -22.75
N PHE A 547 8.11 9.09 -21.94
CA PHE A 547 7.78 9.54 -20.60
C PHE A 547 8.48 10.86 -20.26
N CYS A 548 8.02 11.50 -19.19
CA CYS A 548 8.66 12.63 -18.53
C CYS A 548 8.84 12.36 -17.02
N ASP A 549 9.77 13.09 -16.41
CA ASP A 549 10.09 13.01 -14.98
C ASP A 549 10.08 14.41 -14.33
N THR A 550 10.05 14.48 -12.99
CA THR A 550 9.93 15.76 -12.27
C THR A 550 11.10 16.71 -12.40
N SER A 551 12.29 16.19 -12.72
CA SER A 551 13.53 16.96 -12.56
C SER A 551 14.04 17.55 -13.87
N ASP A 552 13.58 17.01 -15.00
CA ASP A 552 13.93 17.48 -16.33
C ASP A 552 12.69 17.44 -17.24
N PRO A 553 12.26 18.57 -17.84
CA PRO A 553 11.07 18.63 -18.69
C PRO A 553 11.25 17.90 -20.03
N SER A 554 12.41 17.31 -20.31
CA SER A 554 12.68 16.54 -21.51
C SER A 554 11.77 15.30 -21.61
N ILE A 555 11.21 15.08 -22.79
CA ILE A 555 10.49 13.85 -23.13
C ILE A 555 11.49 12.81 -23.64
N ARG A 556 11.46 11.59 -23.09
CA ARG A 556 12.40 10.51 -23.44
C ARG A 556 11.67 9.26 -23.92
N TRP A 557 12.23 8.58 -24.92
CA TRP A 557 11.79 7.25 -25.33
C TRP A 557 12.20 6.20 -24.28
N MET A 558 11.29 5.29 -23.93
CA MET A 558 11.55 4.29 -22.88
C MET A 558 12.36 3.07 -23.36
N MET A 559 12.12 2.64 -24.61
CA MET A 559 12.66 1.37 -25.16
C MET A 559 14.17 1.16 -24.97
N PRO A 560 15.06 2.16 -25.12
CA PRO A 560 16.49 1.95 -24.88
C PRO A 560 16.86 1.57 -23.44
N GLY A 561 16.00 1.87 -22.45
CA GLY A 561 16.23 1.61 -21.02
C GLY A 561 15.46 0.41 -20.45
N SER A 562 14.71 -0.32 -21.27
CA SER A 562 13.87 -1.45 -20.82
C SER A 562 14.70 -2.75 -20.71
N ILE A 563 15.43 -2.90 -19.61
CA ILE A 563 16.17 -4.12 -19.26
C ILE A 563 15.57 -4.78 -18.02
N LYS A 564 15.77 -6.09 -17.85
CA LYS A 564 15.32 -6.81 -16.65
C LYS A 564 15.91 -6.16 -15.38
N PRO A 565 15.08 -5.57 -14.50
CA PRO A 565 15.59 -4.90 -13.31
C PRO A 565 16.19 -5.88 -12.31
N LEU A 566 17.24 -5.43 -11.62
CA LEU A 566 17.83 -6.13 -10.48
C LEU A 566 17.61 -5.32 -9.22
N TYR A 567 17.42 -5.99 -8.09
CA TYR A 567 17.28 -5.31 -6.81
C TYR A 567 18.50 -4.42 -6.53
N ALA A 568 18.24 -3.16 -6.13
CA ALA A 568 19.25 -2.16 -5.81
C ALA A 568 20.25 -1.87 -6.96
N VAL A 569 19.81 -2.02 -8.21
CA VAL A 569 20.58 -1.60 -9.40
C VAL A 569 19.76 -0.54 -10.14
N GLY A 570 20.31 0.66 -10.25
CA GLY A 570 19.71 1.78 -10.98
C GLY A 570 20.59 2.22 -12.13
#